data_AF-A0A1F5S2W8-F1
#
_entry.id   AF-A0A1F5S2W8-F1
#
_cell.length_a   1.000
_cell.length_b   1.000
_cell.length_c   1.000
_cell.angle_alpha   90.00
_cell.angle_beta   90.00
_cell.angle_gamma   90.00
#
_symmetry.space_group_name_H-M   'P 1'
#
loop_
_entity.id
_entity.type
_entity.pdbx_description
1 polymer ?
#
loop_
_entity_poly.entity_id
_entity_poly.type
_entity_poly.pdbx_seq_one_letter_code
_entity_poly.pdbx_strand_id
1 'polypeptide(L)' 'MVASIIKVVLGFLGIVAVVIILIGGFKWMTAGGNEDQVGEAKKWIYSGVIGLLIILSAYALASWVLTQLTTKIV' A
#
# COMPACT_ATOMS: atom_id res chain seq x y z
N MET A 1 -9.42 21.67 -2.49
CA MET A 1 -8.17 21.67 -1.69
C MET A 1 -7.97 20.35 -0.95
N VAL A 2 -8.97 19.87 -0.17
CA VAL A 2 -8.88 18.60 0.58
C VAL A 2 -8.58 17.37 -0.31
N ALA A 3 -9.18 17.29 -1.51
CA ALA A 3 -8.93 16.21 -2.46
C ALA A 3 -7.46 16.08 -2.90
N SER A 4 -6.75 17.20 -3.05
CA SER A 4 -5.33 17.20 -3.44
C SER A 4 -4.44 16.68 -2.32
N ILE A 5 -4.73 17.07 -1.07
CA ILE A 5 -3.97 16.59 0.10
C ILE A 5 -4.13 15.07 0.24
N ILE A 6 -5.36 14.56 0.11
CA ILE A 6 -5.62 13.12 0.17
C ILE A 6 -4.84 12.37 -0.92
N LYS A 7 -4.85 12.88 -2.18
CA LYS A 7 -4.08 12.26 -3.27
C LYS A 7 -2.57 12.24 -3.01
N VAL A 8 -2.01 13.32 -2.46
CA VAL A 8 -0.58 13.42 -2.14
C VAL A 8 -0.20 12.44 -1.03
N VAL A 9 -0.99 12.41 0.06
CA VAL A 9 -0.75 11.50 1.19
C VAL A 9 -0.89 10.04 0.75
N LEU A 10 -1.91 9.70 -0.04
CA LEU A 10 -2.07 8.34 -0.55
C LEU A 10 -0.95 7.92 -1.51
N GLY A 11 -0.50 8.83 -2.38
CA GLY A 11 0.63 8.56 -3.27
C GLY A 11 1.91 8.29 -2.49
N PHE A 12 2.16 9.08 -1.44
CA PHE A 12 3.30 8.88 -0.55
C PHE A 12 3.24 7.55 0.19
N LEU A 13 2.07 7.21 0.77
CA LEU A 13 1.88 5.89 1.39
C LEU A 13 2.08 4.73 0.41
N GLY A 14 1.62 4.89 -0.84
CA GLY A 14 1.81 3.90 -1.92
C GLY A 14 3.27 3.59 -2.17
N ILE A 15 4.12 4.62 -2.25
CA ILE A 15 5.57 4.47 -2.44
C ILE A 15 6.18 3.73 -1.24
N VAL A 16 5.82 4.10 -0.02
CA VAL A 16 6.31 3.44 1.20
C VAL A 16 5.94 1.96 1.22
N ALA A 17 4.71 1.60 0.84
CA ALA A 17 4.29 0.20 0.76
C ALA A 17 5.12 -0.60 -0.24
N VAL A 18 5.41 -0.03 -1.41
CA VAL A 18 6.26 -0.68 -2.43
C VAL A 18 7.68 -0.91 -1.90
N VAL A 19 8.25 0.06 -1.18
CA VAL A 19 9.58 -0.09 -0.56
C VAL A 19 9.61 -1.23 0.45
N ILE A 20 8.57 -1.38 1.28
CA ILE A 20 8.46 -2.48 2.25
C ILE A 20 8.37 -3.83 1.54
N ILE A 21 7.59 -3.93 0.47
CA ILE A 21 7.48 -5.14 -0.35
C ILE A 21 8.84 -5.49 -0.97
N LEU A 22 9.58 -4.50 -1.48
CA LEU A 22 10.91 -4.71 -2.06
C LEU A 22 11.92 -5.23 -1.02
N ILE A 23 11.92 -4.69 0.20
CA ILE A 23 12.79 -5.17 1.28
C ILE A 23 12.44 -6.61 1.66
N GLY A 24 11.14 -6.92 1.78
CA GLY A 24 10.67 -8.30 2.02
C GLY A 24 11.04 -9.27 0.90
N GLY A 25 10.93 -8.83 -0.35
CA GLY A 25 11.31 -9.60 -1.54
C GLY A 25 12.82 -9.85 -1.62
N PHE A 26 13.63 -8.83 -1.34
CA PHE A 26 15.08 -8.98 -1.24
C PHE A 26 15.45 -9.97 -0.15
N LYS A 27 14.87 -9.85 1.05
CA LYS A 27 15.10 -10.78 2.16
C LYS A 27 14.71 -12.22 1.81
N TRP A 28 13.66 -12.41 1.00
CA TRP A 28 13.27 -13.73 0.52
C TRP A 28 14.28 -14.31 -0.46
N MET A 29 14.83 -13.49 -1.36
CA MET A 29 15.85 -13.89 -2.32
C MET A 29 17.20 -14.22 -1.64
N THR A 30 17.61 -13.48 -0.59
CA THR A 30 18.84 -13.77 0.15
C THR A 30 18.72 -14.86 1.21
N ALA A 31 17.51 -15.37 1.50
CA ALA A 31 17.29 -16.40 2.52
C ALA A 31 17.97 -17.75 2.21
N GLY A 32 18.37 -18.01 0.95
CA GLY A 32 19.28 -19.10 0.60
C GLY A 32 18.84 -20.52 1.00
N GLY A 33 17.54 -20.73 1.27
CA GLY A 33 17.00 -22.02 1.74
C GLY A 33 16.87 -22.18 3.26
N ASN A 34 17.25 -21.17 4.06
CA ASN A 34 16.98 -21.16 5.49
C ASN A 34 15.48 -20.90 5.73
N GLU A 35 14.76 -21.91 6.22
CA GLU A 35 13.30 -21.87 6.42
C GLU A 35 12.86 -20.72 7.34
N ASP A 36 13.67 -20.36 8.35
CA ASP A 36 13.35 -19.25 9.27
C ASP A 36 13.36 -17.91 8.53
N GLN A 37 14.37 -17.68 7.68
CA GLN A 37 14.47 -16.46 6.88
C GLN A 37 13.40 -16.41 5.79
N VAL A 38 13.03 -17.55 5.21
CA VAL A 38 11.93 -17.64 4.25
C VAL A 38 10.60 -17.32 4.92
N GLY A 39 10.35 -17.84 6.14
CA GLY A 39 9.16 -17.55 6.92
C GLY A 39 9.05 -16.07 7.28
N GLU A 40 10.15 -15.46 7.73
CA GLU A 40 10.18 -14.04 8.05
C GLU A 40 9.99 -13.18 6.80
N ALA A 41 10.66 -13.50 5.69
CA ALA A 41 10.53 -12.77 4.44
C ALA A 41 9.10 -12.85 3.86
N LYS A 42 8.45 -14.02 3.94
CA LYS A 42 7.03 -14.16 3.59
C LYS A 42 6.16 -13.24 4.44
N LYS A 43 6.40 -13.14 5.76
CA LYS A 43 5.65 -12.23 6.63
C LYS A 43 5.81 -10.76 6.23
N TRP A 44 7.02 -10.36 5.84
CA TRP A 44 7.30 -9.02 5.30
C TRP A 44 6.56 -8.77 3.98
N ILE A 45 6.56 -9.74 3.06
CA ILE A 45 5.81 -9.64 1.80
C ILE A 45 4.30 -9.55 2.06
N TYR A 46 3.74 -10.42 2.92
CA TYR A 46 2.32 -10.40 3.26
C TYR A 46 1.88 -9.08 3.89
N SER A 47 2.66 -8.55 4.83
CA SER A 47 2.36 -7.24 5.44
C SER A 47 2.44 -6.09 4.42
N GLY A 48 3.41 -6.13 3.49
CA GLY A 48 3.50 -5.17 2.39
C GLY A 48 2.30 -5.25 1.43
N VAL A 49 1.88 -6.46 1.04
CA VAL A 49 0.71 -6.69 0.17
C VAL A 49 -0.58 -6.18 0.84
N ILE A 50 -0.76 -6.46 2.13
CA ILE A 50 -1.90 -5.95 2.91
C ILE A 50 -1.87 -4.42 2.96
N GLY A 51 -0.70 -3.81 3.18
CA GLY A 51 -0.52 -2.36 3.14
C GLY A 51 -0.93 -1.76 1.78
N LEU A 52 -0.52 -2.38 0.68
CA LEU A 52 -0.90 -1.96 -0.68
C LEU A 52 -2.42 -2.05 -0.90
N LEU A 53 -3.04 -3.13 -0.44
CA LEU A 53 -4.49 -3.35 -0.49
C LEU A 53 -5.26 -2.26 0.26
N ILE A 54 -4.78 -1.87 1.44
CA ILE A 54 -5.38 -0.78 2.25
C ILE A 54 -5.28 0.55 1.50
N ILE A 55 -4.13 0.86 0.90
CA ILE A 55 -3.93 2.12 0.16
C ILE A 55 -4.83 2.19 -1.08
N LEU A 56 -4.94 1.09 -1.84
CA LEU A 56 -5.86 1.00 -2.98
C LEU A 56 -7.32 1.18 -2.55
N SER A 57 -7.71 0.52 -1.44
CA SER A 57 -9.06 0.65 -0.87
C SER A 57 -9.35 2.08 -0.42
N ALA A 58 -8.40 2.72 0.26
CA ALA A 58 -8.50 4.12 0.69
C ALA A 58 -8.66 5.06 -0.51
N TYR A 59 -7.95 4.81 -1.62
CA TYR A 59 -8.05 5.63 -2.83
C TYR A 59 -9.44 5.52 -3.46
N ALA A 60 -9.93 4.29 -3.61
CA ALA A 60 -11.25 4.01 -4.15
C ALA A 60 -12.34 4.68 -3.31
N LEU A 61 -12.30 4.56 -1.99
CA LEU A 61 -13.26 5.18 -1.09
C LEU A 61 -13.19 6.72 -1.13
N ALA A 62 -11.99 7.30 -1.06
CA ALA A 62 -11.82 8.74 -1.10
C ALA A 62 -12.34 9.35 -2.42
N SER A 63 -12.03 8.73 -3.55
CA SER A 63 -12.52 9.17 -4.86
C SER A 63 -14.04 9.03 -4.98
N TRP A 64 -14.61 7.96 -4.44
CA TRP A 64 -16.05 7.73 -4.43
C TRP A 64 -16.79 8.79 -3.60
N VAL A 65 -16.32 9.08 -2.38
CA VAL A 65 -16.90 10.11 -1.51
C VAL A 65 -16.80 11.50 -2.15
N LEU A 66 -15.63 11.86 -2.70
CA LEU A 66 -15.45 13.15 -3.39
C LEU A 66 -16.38 13.31 -4.59
N THR A 67 -16.60 12.23 -5.35
CA THR A 67 -17.52 12.22 -6.49
C THR A 67 -18.96 12.41 -6.01
N GLN A 68 -19.40 11.69 -4.99
CA GLN A 68 -20.75 11.84 -4.43
C GLN A 68 -21.02 13.25 -3.91
N LEU A 69 -20.03 13.89 -3.26
CA LEU A 69 -20.16 15.26 -2.77
C LEU A 69 -20.19 16.29 -3.91
N THR A 70 -19.45 16.07 -4.99
CA THR A 70 -19.43 16.98 -6.15
C THR A 70 -20.71 16.86 -6.98
N THR A 71 -21.21 15.63 -7.18
CA THR A 71 -22.47 15.35 -7.89
C THR A 71 -23.70 15.84 -7.14
N LYS A 72 -23.69 15.91 -5.81
CA LYS A 72 -24.81 16.44 -5.01
C LYS A 72 -24.92 17.97 -5.04
N ILE A 73 -23.88 18.68 -5.47
CA ILE A 73 -23.79 20.15 -5.44
C ILE A 73 -24.09 20.78 -6.81
N VAL A 74 -24.06 20.00 -7.91
CA VAL A 74 -24.39 20.44 -9.29
C VAL A 74 -25.77 19.96 -9.69
#